data_AF-X1IZV0-F1
#
_entry.id   AF-X1IZV0-F1
#
_cell.length_a   1.000
_cell.length_b   1.000
_cell.length_c   1.000
_cell.angle_alpha   90.00
_cell.angle_beta   90.00
_cell.angle_gamma   90.00
#
_symmetry.space_group_name_H-M   'P 1'
#
loop_
_entity.id
_entity.type
_entity.pdbx_description
1 polymer ?
#
loop_
_entity_poly.entity_id
_entity_poly.type
_entity_poly.pdbx_seq_one_letter_code
_entity_poly.pdbx_strand_id
1 'polypeptide(L)'
;MPVIRITDATWERLKRWAIPLEDSPEDAVRKVLEAAEEHLKYRQTTGRSHRTETLAPPKGKKLRKGQKTPQQAYRHPILEALNELGGSASVGDVLEVVEKKMKPLLIEVDYQKLPSGVDIRWRNTAMWERFNLVKEGLLKSESPDGIWELSDKGAKEIEKGRSK
;
A
#
# COMPACT_ATOMS: atom_id res chain seq x y z
N MET A 1 27.00 25.06 36.49
CA MET A 1 26.54 25.60 35.19
C MET A 1 26.49 24.46 34.19
N PRO A 2 25.38 24.24 33.47
CA PRO A 2 25.36 23.24 32.41
C PRO A 2 26.32 23.66 31.28
N VAL A 3 27.26 22.77 30.93
CA VAL A 3 28.18 22.99 29.80
C VAL A 3 27.61 22.25 28.60
N ILE A 4 27.14 23.00 27.61
CA ILE A 4 26.61 22.44 26.37
C ILE A 4 27.79 22.22 25.41
N ARG A 5 28.03 20.98 25.03
CA ARG A 5 29.05 20.64 24.02
C ARG A 5 28.38 20.47 22.67
N ILE A 6 28.82 21.25 21.68
CA ILE A 6 28.37 21.13 20.30
C ILE A 6 29.25 20.10 19.60
N THR A 7 28.65 19.12 18.95
CA THR A 7 29.40 18.12 18.17
C THR A 7 29.85 18.71 16.83
N ASP A 8 30.94 18.20 16.27
CA ASP A 8 31.47 18.67 14.98
C ASP A 8 30.42 18.58 13.86
N ALA A 9 29.59 17.54 13.86
CA ALA A 9 28.49 17.42 12.90
C ALA A 9 27.43 18.53 13.04
N THR A 10 27.17 18.98 14.28
CA THR A 10 26.25 20.09 14.55
C THR A 10 26.89 21.42 14.15
N TRP A 11 28.20 21.56 14.38
CA TRP A 11 28.98 22.73 13.97
C TRP A 11 29.03 22.91 12.44
N GLU A 12 29.29 21.84 11.69
CA GLU A 12 29.30 21.88 10.21
C GLU A 12 27.92 22.20 9.62
N ARG A 13 26.84 21.79 10.31
CA ARG A 13 25.48 22.16 9.91
C ARG A 13 25.20 23.65 10.11
N LEU A 14 25.67 24.24 11.21
CA LEU A 14 25.53 25.67 11.49
C LEU A 14 26.26 26.53 10.44
N LYS A 15 27.46 26.11 10.01
CA LYS A 15 28.22 26.81 8.95
C LYS A 15 27.44 26.98 7.63
N ARG A 16 26.54 26.05 7.30
CA ARG A 16 25.74 26.12 6.05
C ARG A 16 24.76 27.30 6.03
N TRP A 17 24.46 27.87 7.19
CA TRP A 17 23.51 28.97 7.36
C TRP A 17 24.19 30.31 7.56
N ALA A 18 25.52 30.33 7.73
CA ALA A 18 26.30 31.54 7.89
C ALA A 18 26.78 32.03 6.52
N ILE A 19 26.59 33.32 6.23
CA ILE A 19 27.26 33.98 5.11
C ILE A 19 28.69 34.32 5.55
N PRO A 20 29.74 33.85 4.85
CA PRO A 20 31.11 34.08 5.26
C PRO A 20 31.46 35.57 5.38
N LEU A 21 32.14 35.95 6.47
CA LEU A 21 32.63 37.30 6.81
C LEU A 21 31.56 38.36 7.14
N GLU A 22 30.28 38.04 7.04
CA GLU A 22 29.18 38.95 7.45
C GLU A 22 28.47 38.47 8.71
N ASP A 23 28.29 37.15 8.89
CA ASP A 23 27.58 36.60 10.04
C ASP A 23 28.54 36.15 11.16
N SER A 24 28.32 36.62 12.39
CA SER A 24 28.92 36.03 13.58
C SER A 24 28.34 34.64 13.83
N PRO A 25 29.05 33.71 14.51
CA PRO A 25 28.48 32.45 14.96
C PRO A 25 27.18 32.61 15.76
N GLU A 26 27.04 33.71 16.49
CA GLU A 26 25.81 34.04 17.22
C GLU A 26 24.63 34.37 16.28
N ASP A 27 24.91 35.05 15.17
CA ASP A 27 23.88 35.43 14.19
C ASP A 27 23.34 34.21 13.44
N ALA A 28 24.20 33.24 13.12
CA ALA A 28 23.78 31.97 12.53
C ALA A 28 22.86 31.17 13.48
N VAL A 29 23.19 31.15 14.78
CA VAL A 29 22.34 30.51 15.80
C VAL A 29 21.01 31.26 15.93
N ARG A 30 21.04 32.59 15.96
CA ARG A 30 19.84 33.44 16.04
C ARG A 30 18.89 33.20 14.87
N LYS A 31 19.41 33.18 13.63
CA LYS A 31 18.62 32.90 12.41
C LYS A 31 17.95 31.52 12.44
N VAL A 32 18.66 30.49 12.92
CA VAL A 32 18.10 29.13 13.04
C VAL A 32 17.00 29.08 14.10
N LEU A 33 17.18 29.76 15.22
CA LEU A 33 16.17 29.85 16.29
C LEU A 33 14.94 30.64 15.81
N GLU A 34 15.13 31.78 15.15
CA GLU A 34 14.05 32.58 14.59
C GLU A 34 13.25 31.80 13.54
N ALA A 35 13.91 31.10 12.62
CA ALA A 35 13.24 30.25 11.64
C ALA A 35 12.45 29.10 12.30
N ALA A 36 12.96 28.52 13.38
CA ALA A 36 12.27 27.49 14.14
C ALA A 36 11.05 28.05 14.90
N GLU A 37 11.16 29.24 15.48
CA GLU A 37 10.08 29.94 16.17
C GLU A 37 8.99 30.42 15.20
N GLU A 38 9.36 30.91 14.03
CA GLU A 38 8.42 31.25 12.95
C GLU A 38 7.66 30.02 12.47
N HIS A 39 8.34 28.89 12.27
CA HIS A 39 7.69 27.61 11.98
C HIS A 39 6.72 27.17 13.08
N LEU A 40 7.06 27.44 14.35
CA LEU A 40 6.20 27.12 15.49
C LEU A 40 4.98 28.06 15.56
N LYS A 41 5.17 29.37 15.32
CA LYS A 41 4.09 30.37 15.26
C LYS A 41 3.15 30.11 14.10
N TYR A 42 3.67 29.83 12.90
CA TYR A 42 2.88 29.45 11.73
C TYR A 42 2.04 28.19 11.99
N ARG A 43 2.60 27.17 12.67
CA ARG A 43 1.85 25.96 13.09
C ARG A 43 0.72 26.27 14.08
N GLN A 44 0.89 27.26 14.96
CA GLN A 44 -0.12 27.64 15.95
C GLN A 44 -1.24 28.50 15.34
N THR A 45 -0.92 29.42 14.43
CA THR A 45 -1.90 30.37 13.85
C THR A 45 -2.73 29.78 12.72
N THR A 46 -2.17 28.85 11.94
CA THR A 46 -2.88 28.25 10.78
C THR A 46 -3.64 26.98 11.12
N GLY A 47 -3.61 26.49 12.36
CA GLY A 47 -4.16 25.18 12.73
C GLY A 47 -3.58 24.01 11.93
N ARG A 48 -2.53 24.25 11.11
CA ARG A 48 -1.94 23.25 10.23
C ARG A 48 -0.85 22.52 11.02
N SER A 49 -1.31 21.53 11.76
CA SER A 49 -0.43 20.54 12.40
C SER A 49 0.30 19.74 11.32
N HIS A 50 1.51 20.16 10.93
CA HIS A 50 2.53 19.20 10.47
C HIS A 50 3.09 18.47 11.70
N ARG A 51 2.23 17.71 12.36
CA ARG A 51 2.66 16.53 13.10
C ARG A 51 2.56 15.38 12.10
N THR A 52 3.72 14.80 11.79
CA THR A 52 3.82 13.40 11.37
C THR A 52 3.30 12.52 12.50
N GLU A 53 1.99 12.55 12.70
CA GLU A 53 1.22 11.47 13.25
C GLU A 53 0.64 10.79 12.03
N THR A 54 1.20 9.64 11.66
CA THR A 54 0.46 8.69 10.83
C THR A 54 -0.78 8.35 11.68
N LEU A 55 -1.86 9.10 11.49
CA LEU A 55 -3.19 8.70 11.91
C LEU A 55 -3.43 7.41 11.15
N ALA A 56 -3.10 6.28 11.79
CA ALA A 56 -3.58 5.00 11.36
C ALA A 56 -5.09 5.22 11.16
N PRO A 57 -5.63 4.99 9.94
CA PRO A 57 -7.05 5.15 9.71
C PRO A 57 -7.77 4.41 10.84
N PRO A 58 -8.87 4.96 11.38
CA PRO A 58 -9.57 4.34 12.50
C PRO A 58 -9.67 2.86 12.18
N LYS A 59 -9.05 2.00 13.02
CA LYS A 59 -9.01 0.55 12.79
C LYS A 59 -10.46 0.12 12.65
N GLY A 60 -10.94 0.03 11.41
CA GLY A 60 -12.33 -0.24 11.13
C GLY A 60 -12.67 -1.52 11.88
N LYS A 61 -13.81 -1.55 12.57
CA LYS A 61 -14.27 -2.77 13.25
C LYS A 61 -14.09 -3.94 12.28
N LYS A 62 -13.31 -4.95 12.69
CA LYS A 62 -13.09 -6.15 11.86
C LYS A 62 -14.46 -6.72 11.53
N LEU A 63 -14.75 -6.90 10.24
CA LEU A 63 -15.96 -7.57 9.78
C LEU A 63 -16.08 -8.93 10.48
N ARG A 64 -17.30 -9.31 10.88
CA ARG A 64 -17.50 -10.63 11.46
C ARG A 64 -17.26 -11.69 10.39
N LYS A 65 -16.83 -12.88 10.80
CA LYS A 65 -16.67 -14.02 9.87
C LYS A 65 -18.00 -14.26 9.13
N GLY A 66 -17.94 -14.49 7.82
CA GLY A 66 -19.11 -14.73 6.96
C GLY A 66 -19.79 -13.50 6.38
N GLN A 67 -19.34 -12.27 6.69
CA GLN A 67 -19.92 -11.03 6.17
C GLN A 67 -19.34 -10.56 4.83
N LYS A 68 -18.45 -11.34 4.22
CA LYS A 68 -17.84 -11.04 2.93
C LYS A 68 -17.71 -12.34 2.13
N THR A 69 -17.68 -12.25 0.80
CA THR A 69 -17.45 -13.43 -0.04
C THR A 69 -16.15 -14.15 0.39
N PRO A 70 -16.18 -15.47 0.62
CA PRO A 70 -15.02 -16.23 1.07
C PRO A 70 -13.88 -16.13 0.07
N GLN A 71 -12.64 -16.10 0.56
CA GLN A 71 -11.45 -16.01 -0.30
C GLN A 71 -11.36 -17.21 -1.28
N GLN A 72 -11.69 -18.40 -0.83
CA GLN A 72 -11.66 -19.61 -1.65
C GLN A 72 -12.63 -19.55 -2.85
N ALA A 73 -13.68 -18.73 -2.78
CA ALA A 73 -14.61 -18.54 -3.90
C ALA A 73 -13.96 -17.86 -5.11
N TYR A 74 -12.85 -17.14 -4.91
CA TYR A 74 -12.13 -16.45 -5.98
C TYR A 74 -11.20 -17.39 -6.78
N ARG A 75 -10.91 -18.58 -6.25
CA ARG A 75 -9.95 -19.53 -6.83
C ARG A 75 -10.27 -19.90 -8.27
N HIS A 76 -11.47 -20.43 -8.49
CA HIS A 76 -11.89 -20.90 -9.79
C HIS A 76 -12.07 -19.74 -10.79
N PRO A 77 -12.74 -18.62 -10.42
CA PRO A 77 -12.83 -17.44 -11.28
C PRO A 77 -11.47 -16.88 -11.73
N ILE A 78 -10.44 -16.85 -10.87
CA ILE A 78 -9.10 -16.38 -11.23
C ILE A 78 -8.45 -17.28 -12.28
N LEU A 79 -8.52 -18.59 -12.07
CA LEU A 79 -7.95 -19.58 -12.99
C LEU A 79 -8.65 -19.54 -14.35
N GLU A 80 -9.99 -19.47 -14.37
CA GLU A 80 -10.77 -19.33 -15.60
C GLU A 80 -10.46 -18.02 -16.32
N ALA A 81 -10.40 -16.89 -15.62
CA ALA A 81 -10.09 -15.60 -16.20
C ALA A 81 -8.73 -15.62 -16.91
N LEU A 82 -7.70 -16.17 -16.25
CA LEU A 82 -6.39 -16.33 -16.87
C LEU A 82 -6.44 -17.24 -18.11
N ASN A 83 -7.17 -18.36 -18.04
CA ASN A 83 -7.32 -19.26 -19.18
C ASN A 83 -8.05 -18.59 -20.37
N GLU A 84 -9.09 -17.80 -20.10
CA GLU A 84 -9.81 -17.03 -21.13
C GLU A 84 -8.93 -15.94 -21.76
N LEU A 85 -8.02 -15.35 -20.98
CA LEU A 85 -7.07 -14.34 -21.43
C LEU A 85 -5.79 -14.93 -22.05
N GLY A 86 -5.77 -16.23 -22.37
CA GLY A 86 -4.64 -16.89 -23.05
C GLY A 86 -3.50 -17.33 -22.13
N GLY A 87 -3.75 -17.41 -20.81
CA GLY A 87 -2.84 -17.96 -19.81
C GLY A 87 -1.90 -16.93 -19.16
N SER A 88 -1.81 -15.71 -19.68
CA SER A 88 -1.01 -14.62 -19.10
C SER A 88 -1.68 -13.29 -19.39
N ALA A 89 -1.89 -12.46 -18.36
CA ALA A 89 -2.54 -11.16 -18.51
C ALA A 89 -2.21 -10.20 -17.38
N SER A 90 -2.50 -8.91 -17.58
CA SER A 90 -2.31 -7.90 -16.54
C SER A 90 -3.26 -8.13 -15.37
N VAL A 91 -2.85 -7.73 -14.16
CA VAL A 91 -3.72 -7.84 -12.97
C VAL A 91 -5.04 -7.10 -13.18
N GLY A 92 -5.03 -5.95 -13.86
CA GLY A 92 -6.23 -5.18 -14.15
C GLY A 92 -7.24 -5.97 -14.99
N ASP A 93 -6.77 -6.55 -16.10
CA ASP A 93 -7.62 -7.30 -17.03
C ASP A 93 -8.19 -8.55 -16.37
N VAL A 94 -7.35 -9.29 -15.61
CA VAL A 94 -7.78 -10.48 -14.88
C VAL A 94 -8.86 -10.11 -13.86
N LEU A 95 -8.65 -9.04 -13.07
CA LEU A 95 -9.61 -8.63 -12.06
C LEU A 95 -10.93 -8.19 -12.68
N GLU A 96 -10.94 -7.54 -13.85
CA GLU A 96 -12.18 -7.17 -14.54
C GLU A 96 -13.01 -8.41 -14.94
N VAL A 97 -12.35 -9.45 -15.47
CA VAL A 97 -13.03 -10.71 -15.81
C VAL A 97 -13.52 -11.43 -14.54
N VAL A 98 -12.71 -11.46 -13.49
CA VAL A 98 -13.09 -12.04 -12.19
C VAL A 98 -14.31 -11.33 -11.61
N GLU A 99 -14.36 -9.99 -11.67
CA GLU A 99 -15.50 -9.20 -11.20
C GLU A 99 -16.78 -9.59 -11.93
N LYS A 100 -16.72 -9.70 -13.27
CA LYS A 100 -17.87 -10.10 -14.10
C LYS A 100 -18.37 -11.49 -13.72
N LYS A 101 -17.46 -12.46 -13.55
CA LYS A 101 -17.78 -13.85 -13.16
C LYS A 101 -18.33 -13.95 -11.74
N MET A 102 -17.82 -13.15 -10.82
CA MET A 102 -18.19 -13.21 -9.40
C MET A 102 -19.35 -12.29 -9.03
N LYS A 103 -19.80 -11.41 -9.93
CA LYS A 103 -20.95 -10.51 -9.72
C LYS A 103 -22.17 -11.14 -9.02
N PRO A 104 -22.61 -12.39 -9.33
CA PRO A 104 -23.73 -13.01 -8.60
C PRO A 104 -23.40 -13.44 -7.16
N LEU A 105 -22.12 -13.57 -6.81
CA LEU A 105 -21.62 -14.02 -5.50
C LEU A 105 -21.13 -12.87 -4.60
N LEU A 106 -20.74 -11.75 -5.21
CA LEU A 106 -20.27 -10.57 -4.50
C LEU A 106 -21.45 -9.84 -3.83
N ILE A 107 -21.26 -9.49 -2.56
CA ILE A 107 -22.24 -8.69 -1.81
C ILE A 107 -21.76 -7.24 -1.69
N GLU A 108 -22.65 -6.32 -1.31
CA GLU A 108 -22.35 -4.88 -1.23
C GLU A 108 -21.10 -4.57 -0.39
N VAL A 109 -20.88 -5.32 0.69
CA VAL A 109 -19.70 -5.19 1.56
C VAL A 109 -18.40 -5.42 0.80
N ASP A 110 -18.38 -6.30 -0.20
CA ASP A 110 -17.18 -6.63 -0.98
C ASP A 110 -16.73 -5.49 -1.91
N TYR A 111 -17.66 -4.62 -2.29
CA TYR A 111 -17.39 -3.41 -3.09
C TYR A 111 -16.92 -2.22 -2.25
N GLN A 112 -16.98 -2.31 -0.92
CA GLN A 112 -16.52 -1.23 -0.05
C GLN A 112 -15.00 -1.11 -0.08
N LYS A 113 -14.51 0.12 0.10
CA LYS A 113 -13.09 0.37 0.31
C LYS A 113 -12.62 -0.25 1.62
N LEU A 114 -11.37 -0.69 1.65
CA LEU A 114 -10.70 -1.07 2.88
C LEU A 114 -10.52 0.16 3.79
N PRO A 115 -10.31 -0.03 5.11
CA PRO A 115 -10.02 1.07 6.02
C PRO A 115 -8.81 1.92 5.61
N SER A 116 -7.87 1.36 4.85
CA SER A 116 -6.74 2.09 4.26
C SER A 116 -7.16 3.10 3.18
N GLY A 117 -8.36 2.97 2.60
CA GLY A 117 -8.90 3.86 1.56
C GLY A 117 -8.35 3.63 0.15
N VAL A 118 -7.31 2.80 0.01
CA VAL A 118 -6.60 2.56 -1.26
C VAL A 118 -7.32 1.53 -2.13
N ASP A 119 -7.64 0.37 -1.56
CA ASP A 119 -8.16 -0.79 -2.31
C ASP A 119 -9.60 -1.13 -1.98
N ILE A 120 -10.26 -1.80 -2.93
CA ILE A 120 -11.58 -2.41 -2.76
C ILE A 120 -11.41 -3.80 -2.13
N ARG A 121 -12.32 -4.17 -1.20
CA ARG A 121 -12.22 -5.41 -0.42
C ARG A 121 -12.14 -6.67 -1.28
N TRP A 122 -12.98 -6.79 -2.31
CA TRP A 122 -12.97 -7.96 -3.20
C TRP A 122 -11.67 -8.07 -3.98
N ARG A 123 -11.15 -6.95 -4.51
CA ARG A 123 -9.86 -6.90 -5.23
C ARG A 123 -8.72 -7.38 -4.34
N ASN A 124 -8.61 -6.83 -3.14
CA ASN A 124 -7.62 -7.29 -2.17
C ASN A 124 -7.80 -8.78 -1.83
N THR A 125 -9.04 -9.25 -1.67
CA THR A 125 -9.31 -10.68 -1.40
C THR A 125 -8.85 -11.57 -2.57
N ALA A 126 -9.07 -11.14 -3.82
CA ALA A 126 -8.57 -11.84 -5.01
C ALA A 126 -7.04 -11.85 -5.07
N MET A 127 -6.37 -10.75 -4.70
CA MET A 127 -4.89 -10.70 -4.60
C MET A 127 -4.35 -11.72 -3.59
N TRP A 128 -5.02 -11.85 -2.43
CA TRP A 128 -4.67 -12.87 -1.43
C TRP A 128 -4.89 -14.29 -1.94
N GLU A 129 -5.95 -14.52 -2.73
CA GLU A 129 -6.16 -15.83 -3.34
C GLU A 129 -5.08 -16.13 -4.38
N ARG A 130 -4.70 -15.17 -5.23
CA ARG A 130 -3.57 -15.34 -6.15
C ARG A 130 -2.29 -15.73 -5.41
N PHE A 131 -2.01 -15.10 -4.27
CA PHE A 131 -0.84 -15.47 -3.47
C PHE A 131 -0.88 -16.95 -3.03
N ASN A 132 -2.06 -17.46 -2.62
CA ASN A 132 -2.23 -18.88 -2.32
C ASN A 132 -2.05 -19.75 -3.58
N LEU A 133 -2.60 -19.36 -4.72
CA LEU A 133 -2.45 -20.12 -5.97
C LEU A 133 -1.00 -20.22 -6.43
N VAL A 134 -0.20 -19.17 -6.23
CA VAL A 134 1.25 -19.21 -6.50
C VAL A 134 1.95 -20.17 -5.55
N LYS A 135 1.65 -20.11 -4.24
CA LYS A 135 2.21 -21.05 -3.26
C LYS A 135 1.90 -22.51 -3.57
N GLU A 136 0.71 -22.76 -4.11
CA GLU A 136 0.26 -24.08 -4.51
C GLU A 136 0.76 -24.50 -5.91
N GLY A 137 1.47 -23.61 -6.60
CA GLY A 137 2.07 -23.82 -7.92
C GLY A 137 1.06 -23.84 -9.07
N LEU A 138 -0.15 -23.28 -8.89
CA LEU A 138 -1.17 -23.14 -9.95
C LEU A 138 -0.96 -21.89 -10.81
N LEU A 139 -0.36 -20.86 -10.23
CA LEU A 139 0.15 -19.68 -10.94
C LEU A 139 1.68 -19.67 -10.82
N LYS A 140 2.36 -19.03 -11.77
CA LYS A 140 3.83 -18.89 -11.72
C LYS A 140 4.25 -17.85 -10.66
N SER A 141 5.36 -18.10 -9.97
CA SER A 141 5.96 -17.14 -9.03
C SER A 141 6.76 -16.06 -9.75
N GLU A 142 7.51 -16.45 -10.78
CA GLU A 142 8.44 -15.59 -11.54
C GLU A 142 7.76 -14.89 -12.72
N SER A 143 6.56 -14.33 -12.51
CA SER A 143 5.89 -13.50 -13.50
C SER A 143 6.40 -12.05 -13.44
N PRO A 144 6.41 -11.32 -14.57
CA PRO A 144 6.72 -9.90 -14.55
C PRO A 144 5.78 -9.10 -13.64
N ASP A 145 6.26 -7.97 -13.14
CA ASP A 145 5.47 -7.09 -12.28
C ASP A 145 4.15 -6.68 -12.95
N GLY A 146 3.04 -6.83 -12.22
CA GLY A 146 1.71 -6.50 -12.73
C GLY A 146 1.12 -7.51 -13.73
N ILE A 147 1.79 -8.66 -13.95
CA ILE A 147 1.30 -9.75 -14.80
C ILE A 147 1.07 -10.99 -13.95
N TRP A 148 -0.05 -11.66 -14.18
CA TRP A 148 -0.35 -12.97 -13.62
C TRP A 148 -0.30 -14.02 -14.73
N GLU A 149 0.39 -15.14 -14.45
CA GLU A 149 0.51 -16.25 -15.39
C GLU A 149 0.05 -17.56 -14.78
N LEU A 150 -0.72 -18.31 -15.58
CA LEU A 150 -1.09 -19.67 -15.30
C LEU A 150 0.13 -20.59 -15.40
N SER A 151 0.23 -21.57 -14.51
CA SER A 151 1.18 -22.68 -14.66
C SER A 151 0.53 -23.86 -15.40
N ASP A 152 1.33 -24.80 -15.87
CA ASP A 152 0.84 -26.06 -16.44
C ASP A 152 -0.05 -26.84 -15.47
N LYS A 153 0.26 -26.75 -14.16
CA LYS A 153 -0.55 -27.36 -13.10
C LYS A 153 -1.90 -26.65 -12.98
N GLY A 154 -1.92 -25.32 -13.09
CA GLY A 154 -3.14 -24.50 -13.14
C GLY A 154 -4.02 -24.85 -14.32
N ALA A 155 -3.45 -25.00 -15.51
CA ALA A 155 -4.18 -25.40 -16.73
C ALA A 155 -4.89 -26.76 -16.54
N LYS A 156 -4.17 -27.76 -16.03
CA LYS A 156 -4.71 -29.09 -15.76
C LYS A 156 -5.81 -29.09 -14.69
N GLU A 157 -5.74 -28.20 -13.72
CA GLU A 157 -6.78 -28.05 -12.68
C GLU A 157 -8.12 -27.63 -13.30
N ILE A 158 -8.09 -26.71 -14.27
CA ILE A 158 -9.28 -26.24 -14.98
C ILE A 158 -9.89 -27.37 -15.82
N GLU A 159 -9.08 -28.13 -16.56
CA GLU A 159 -9.53 -29.26 -17.37
C GLU A 159 -10.23 -30.35 -16.53
N LYS A 160 -9.67 -30.65 -15.35
CA LYS A 160 -10.29 -31.58 -14.39
C LYS A 160 -11.63 -31.07 -13.85
N GLY A 161 -11.74 -29.76 -13.63
CA GLY A 161 -12.98 -29.12 -13.19
C GLY A 161 -14.10 -29.14 -14.24
N ARG A 162 -13.75 -29.12 -15.53
CA ARG A 162 -14.72 -29.18 -16.64
C ARG A 162 -15.22 -30.58 -16.98
N SER A 163 -14.46 -31.61 -16.59
CA SER A 163 -14.81 -33.02 -16.86
C SER A 163 -15.72 -33.64 -15.79
N LYS A 164 -16.29 -32.85 -14.89
CA LYS A 164 -17.07 -33.32 -13.74
C LYS A 164 -18.43 -32.65 -13.70
#